data_AF-A0A2H2YIY2-F1
#
_entry.id   AF-A0A2H2YIY2-F1
#
_cell.length_a   1.000
_cell.length_b   1.000
_cell.length_c   1.000
_cell.angle_alpha   90.00
_cell.angle_beta   90.00
_cell.angle_gamma   90.00
#
_symmetry.space_group_name_H-M   'P 1'
#
loop_
_entity.id
_entity.type
_entity.pdbx_description
1 polymer ?
#
loop_
_entity_poly.entity_id
_entity_poly.type
_entity_poly.pdbx_seq_one_letter_code
_entity_poly.pdbx_strand_id
1 'polypeptide(L)' 'MSITEQQLLRIMPNARRQAGVFVSALNAAMTNRKIDTPKRQAAFLAQIGHESGQLQYVRELGG' A
#
# COMPACT_ATOMS: atom_id res chain seq x y z
N MET A 1 -0.16 6.81 12.58
CA MET A 1 1.05 7.28 11.86
C MET A 1 0.85 7.08 10.36
N SER A 2 1.16 8.09 9.54
CA SER A 2 1.12 7.98 8.07
C SER A 2 2.47 7.53 7.52
N ILE A 3 2.47 6.76 6.44
CA ILE A 3 3.69 6.37 5.71
C ILE A 3 4.02 7.39 4.61
N THR A 4 5.31 7.55 4.31
CA THR A 4 5.78 8.36 3.17
C THR A 4 5.87 7.52 1.91
N GLU A 5 5.95 8.16 0.74
CA GLU A 5 6.17 7.48 -0.54
C GLU A 5 7.49 6.68 -0.52
N GLN A 6 8.56 7.24 0.05
CA GLN A 6 9.85 6.57 0.19
C GLN A 6 9.75 5.30 1.06
N GLN A 7 8.97 5.34 2.14
CA GLN A 7 8.71 4.16 2.96
C GLN A 7 7.90 3.13 2.18
N LEU A 8 6.88 3.57 1.43
CA LEU A 8 6.09 2.67 0.58
C LEU A 8 6.95 2.01 -0.50
N LEU A 9 7.88 2.73 -1.13
CA LEU A 9 8.83 2.17 -2.10
C LEU A 9 9.82 1.18 -1.47
N ARG A 10 10.17 1.32 -0.20
CA ARG A 10 10.99 0.31 0.51
C ARG A 10 10.19 -0.97 0.78
N ILE A 11 8.88 -0.86 1.02
CA ILE A 11 7.98 -1.99 1.29
C ILE A 11 7.56 -2.68 -0.03
N MET A 12 7.30 -1.89 -1.07
CA MET A 12 6.79 -2.31 -2.39
C MET A 12 7.66 -1.71 -3.51
N PRO A 13 8.90 -2.19 -3.71
CA PRO A 13 9.84 -1.60 -4.66
C PRO A 13 9.37 -1.60 -6.11
N ASN A 14 8.49 -2.53 -6.49
CA ASN A 14 7.94 -2.60 -7.85
C ASN A 14 6.80 -1.61 -8.11
N ALA A 15 6.28 -0.94 -7.07
CA ALA A 15 5.23 0.08 -7.24
C ALA A 15 5.71 1.28 -8.08
N ARG A 16 7.01 1.64 -8.00
CA ARG A 16 7.62 2.74 -8.76
C ARG A 16 6.74 4.01 -8.72
N ARG A 17 6.33 4.55 -9.88
CA ARG A 17 5.49 5.74 -9.99
C ARG A 17 4.12 5.59 -9.32
N GLN A 18 3.61 4.37 -9.19
CA GLN A 18 2.33 4.10 -8.53
C GLN A 18 2.39 4.37 -7.02
N ALA A 19 3.56 4.29 -6.39
CA ALA A 19 3.70 4.59 -4.97
C ALA A 19 3.24 6.01 -4.64
N GLY A 20 3.66 7.02 -5.42
CA GLY A 20 3.23 8.40 -5.26
C GLY A 20 1.73 8.61 -5.51
N VAL A 21 1.13 7.83 -6.40
CA VAL A 21 -0.32 7.87 -6.67
C VAL A 21 -1.13 7.32 -5.49
N PHE A 22 -0.68 6.22 -4.87
CA PHE A 22 -1.47 5.50 -3.87
C PHE A 22 -1.16 5.85 -2.42
N VAL A 23 -0.03 6.49 -2.12
CA VAL A 23 0.38 6.75 -0.72
C VAL A 23 -0.66 7.55 0.07
N SER A 24 -1.31 8.54 -0.55
CA SER A 24 -2.36 9.33 0.09
C SER A 24 -3.61 8.49 0.39
N ALA A 25 -4.07 7.68 -0.57
CA ALA A 25 -5.22 6.80 -0.43
C ALA A 25 -4.99 5.71 0.63
N LEU A 26 -3.80 5.11 0.68
CA LEU A 26 -3.43 4.12 1.68
C LEU A 26 -3.44 4.73 3.10
N ASN A 27 -2.86 5.92 3.26
CA ASN A 27 -2.89 6.64 4.53
C ASN A 27 -4.31 7.01 4.98
N ALA A 28 -5.15 7.46 4.04
CA ALA A 28 -6.56 7.76 4.33
C ALA A 28 -7.33 6.50 4.75
N ALA A 29 -7.15 5.37 4.03
CA ALA A 29 -7.78 4.10 4.36
C ALA A 29 -7.35 3.59 5.75
N MET A 30 -6.05 3.62 6.06
CA MET A 30 -5.53 3.22 7.36
C MET A 30 -6.11 4.09 8.49
N THR A 31 -6.19 5.41 8.28
CA THR A 31 -6.77 6.35 9.26
C THR A 31 -8.26 6.06 9.48
N ASN A 32 -9.04 5.98 8.41
CA ASN A 32 -10.49 5.76 8.47
C ASN A 32 -10.86 4.42 9.13
N ARG A 33 -10.00 3.40 9.02
CA ARG A 33 -10.22 2.06 9.59
C ARG A 33 -9.46 1.79 10.88
N LYS A 34 -8.84 2.82 11.48
CA LYS A 34 -8.05 2.70 12.72
C LYS A 34 -7.00 1.59 12.63
N ILE A 35 -6.28 1.56 11.51
CA ILE A 35 -5.08 0.73 11.28
C ILE A 35 -3.89 1.59 11.72
N ASP A 36 -3.75 1.78 13.02
CA ASP A 36 -2.88 2.78 13.65
C ASP A 36 -1.70 2.19 14.42
N THR A 37 -1.63 0.86 14.56
CA THR A 37 -0.47 0.17 15.12
C THR A 37 0.48 -0.35 14.05
N PRO A 38 1.81 -0.36 14.28
CA PRO A 38 2.79 -0.80 13.28
C PRO A 38 2.52 -2.20 12.72
N LYS A 39 2.12 -3.15 13.56
CA LYS A 39 1.80 -4.53 13.13
C LYS A 39 0.60 -4.58 12.19
N ARG A 40 -0.46 -3.82 12.47
CA ARG A 40 -1.65 -3.77 11.61
C ARG A 40 -1.36 -3.08 10.28
N GLN A 41 -0.57 -2.02 10.30
CA GLN A 41 -0.13 -1.32 9.08
C GLN A 41 0.72 -2.23 8.19
N ALA A 42 1.68 -2.95 8.78
CA ALA A 42 2.51 -3.91 8.05
C ALA A 42 1.65 -5.03 7.43
N ALA A 43 0.71 -5.62 8.19
CA ALA A 43 -0.16 -6.67 7.67
C ALA A 43 -1.07 -6.16 6.53
N PHE A 44 -1.66 -4.97 6.69
CA PHE A 44 -2.50 -4.33 5.68
C PHE A 44 -1.73 -4.06 4.38
N LEU A 45 -0.55 -3.45 4.48
CA LEU A 45 0.30 -3.17 3.32
C LEU A 45 0.81 -4.47 2.69
N ALA A 46 1.18 -5.48 3.48
CA ALA A 46 1.62 -6.77 2.96
C ALA A 46 0.55 -7.45 2.10
N GLN A 47 -0.70 -7.49 2.56
CA GLN A 47 -1.80 -8.03 1.76
C GLN A 47 -2.03 -7.25 0.48
N ILE A 48 -2.12 -5.92 0.55
CA ILE A 48 -2.27 -5.09 -0.66
C ILE A 48 -1.13 -5.36 -1.65
N GLY A 49 0.11 -5.39 -1.16
CA GLY A 49 1.28 -5.67 -1.99
C GLY A 49 1.23 -7.05 -2.63
N HIS A 50 0.71 -8.06 -1.95
CA HIS A 50 0.54 -9.40 -2.50
C HIS A 50 -0.53 -9.43 -3.61
N GLU A 51 -1.75 -8.98 -3.31
CA GLU A 51 -2.91 -9.08 -4.22
C GLU A 51 -2.78 -8.21 -5.47
N SER A 52 -2.14 -7.04 -5.35
CA SER A 52 -2.01 -6.08 -6.48
C SER A 52 -0.72 -6.22 -7.27
N GLY A 53 0.13 -7.19 -6.93
CA GLY A 53 1.49 -7.28 -7.48
C GLY A 53 2.30 -6.02 -7.19
N GLN A 54 2.28 -5.54 -5.94
CA GLN A 54 2.90 -4.30 -5.47
C GLN A 54 2.36 -3.06 -6.18
N LEU A 55 1.03 -2.94 -6.28
CA LEU A 55 0.30 -1.82 -6.89
C LEU A 55 0.46 -1.68 -8.40
N GLN A 56 1.00 -2.71 -9.07
CA GLN A 56 1.16 -2.71 -10.53
C GLN A 56 -0.17 -2.98 -11.24
N TYR A 57 -1.10 -3.68 -10.58
CA TYR A 57 -2.37 -4.09 -11.15
C TYR A 57 -3.54 -3.57 -10.31
N VAL A 58 -4.51 -2.98 -10.99
CA VAL A 58 -5.77 -2.48 -10.41
C VAL A 58 -6.99 -3.24 -10.93
N ARG A 59 -6.75 -4.29 -11.73
CA ARG A 59 -7.73 -5.23 -12.26
C ARG A 59 -7.12 -6.62 -12.20
N GLU A 60 -7.97 -7.63 -12.12
CA GLU A 60 -7.56 -9.03 -12.21
C GLU A 60 -6.97 -9.32 -13.60
N LEU A 61 -6.00 -10.23 -13.66
CA LEU A 61 -5.26 -10.55 -14.88
C LEU A 61 -5.78 -11.79 -15.63
N GLY A 62 -6.55 -12.64 -14.95
CA GLY A 62 -7.14 -13.86 -15.52
C GLY A 62 -8.66 -13.77 -15.47
N GLY A 63 -9.25 -13.14 -16.48
CA GLY A 63 -10.69 -13.16 -16.72
C GLY A 63 -11.14 -14.38 -17.52
#